data_AF-A0A659UAU6-F1
#
_entry.id   AF-A0A659UAU6-F1
#
_cell.length_a   1.000
_cell.length_b   1.000
_cell.length_c   1.000
_cell.angle_alpha   90.00
_cell.angle_beta   90.00
_cell.angle_gamma   90.00
#
_symmetry.space_group_name_H-M   'P 1'
#
loop_
_entity.id
_entity.type
_entity.pdbx_description
1 polymer ?
#
loop_
_entity_poly.entity_id
_entity_poly.type
_entity_poly.pdbx_seq_one_letter_code
_entity_poly.pdbx_strand_id
1 'polypeptide(L)'
;SIFVSDKGANRFASSDLDFQIKAGPVSAGGLTADTVDTALRLRDGLLEIDRLSVGGLAGASISATGRIKDFPASPTGKLDASVVAVGLKPLIDVAAQHYPDNAV
;
A
#
# COMPACT_ATOMS: atom_id res chain seq x y z
N SER A 1 -10.04 10.94 18.09
CA SER A 1 -8.92 11.39 17.23
C SER A 1 -9.43 11.41 15.81
N ILE A 2 -9.55 12.61 15.24
CA ILE A 2 -10.22 12.87 13.96
C ILE A 2 -9.19 13.52 13.05
N PHE A 3 -8.82 12.89 11.95
CA PHE A 3 -8.02 13.54 10.91
C PHE A 3 -8.41 13.05 9.51
N VAL A 4 -9.40 13.72 8.91
CA VAL A 4 -9.54 13.85 7.46
C VAL A 4 -9.94 15.29 7.20
N SER A 5 -9.15 16.03 6.42
CA SER A 5 -9.54 17.32 5.86
C SER A 5 -9.32 17.26 4.36
N ASP A 6 -10.34 17.70 3.61
CA ASP A 6 -10.60 17.54 2.18
C ASP A 6 -9.60 18.20 1.21
N LYS A 7 -8.34 18.43 1.60
CA LYS A 7 -7.39 19.20 0.77
C LYS A 7 -5.97 18.64 0.65
N GLY A 8 -5.76 17.33 0.82
CA GLY A 8 -4.70 16.57 0.14
C GLY A 8 -3.26 17.12 0.16
N ALA A 9 -2.92 18.07 1.04
CA ALA A 9 -1.56 18.55 1.19
C ALA A 9 -0.83 17.53 2.05
N ASN A 10 -0.07 16.68 1.38
CA ASN A 10 0.76 15.67 2.02
C ASN A 10 1.86 16.36 2.86
N ARG A 11 1.55 16.66 4.12
CA ARG A 11 2.47 17.27 5.09
C ARG A 11 3.41 16.26 5.73
N PHE A 12 3.45 15.02 5.26
CA PHE A 12 4.31 13.97 5.82
C PHE A 12 5.75 14.04 5.35
N ALA A 13 6.07 14.86 4.32
CA ALA A 13 7.42 14.96 3.77
C ALA A 13 8.46 15.52 4.77
N SER A 14 8.04 16.10 5.89
CA SER A 14 8.91 16.66 6.94
C SER A 14 8.72 15.97 8.30
N SER A 15 8.15 14.78 8.35
CA SER A 15 7.93 14.06 9.61
C SER A 15 8.33 12.60 9.45
N ASP A 16 9.18 12.15 10.37
CA ASP A 16 9.49 10.74 10.53
C ASP A 16 8.23 10.01 11.00
N LEU A 17 7.86 8.93 10.31
CA LEU A 17 6.67 8.15 10.61
C LEU A 17 7.02 6.67 10.67
N ASP A 18 6.61 6.02 11.75
CA ASP A 18 6.66 4.57 11.88
C ASP A 18 5.22 4.05 11.92
N PHE A 19 4.84 3.28 10.89
CA PHE A 19 3.52 2.67 10.78
C PHE A 19 3.61 1.20 11.10
N GLN A 20 3.06 0.81 12.24
CA GLN A 20 2.84 -0.58 12.61
C GLN A 20 1.35 -0.83 12.72
N ILE A 21 0.78 -1.42 11.67
CA ILE A 21 -0.66 -1.64 11.57
C ILE A 21 -0.89 -3.13 11.47
N LYS A 22 -1.70 -3.66 12.38
CA LYS A 22 -2.27 -5.00 12.27
C LYS A 22 -3.76 -4.89 12.40
N ALA A 23 -4.47 -5.16 11.31
CA ALA A 23 -5.90 -5.00 11.21
C ALA A 23 -6.55 -6.24 10.58
N GLY A 24 -7.78 -6.52 11.01
CA GLY A 24 -8.67 -7.51 10.40
C GLY A 24 -9.31 -6.94 9.13
N PRO A 25 -10.60 -7.21 8.86
CA PRO A 25 -11.24 -6.69 7.67
C PRO A 25 -11.09 -5.17 7.58
N VAL A 26 -10.38 -4.70 6.54
CA VAL A 26 -10.17 -3.28 6.26
C VAL A 26 -10.80 -2.99 4.90
N SER A 27 -11.66 -1.98 4.88
CA SER A 27 -12.22 -1.47 3.63
C SER A 27 -11.71 -0.05 3.37
N ALA A 28 -11.10 0.16 2.21
CA ALA A 28 -10.57 1.46 1.79
C ALA A 28 -10.66 1.59 0.28
N GLY A 29 -11.12 2.76 -0.21
CA GLY A 29 -11.18 3.04 -1.64
C GLY A 29 -12.01 2.04 -2.44
N GLY A 30 -13.08 1.46 -1.88
CA GLY A 30 -13.89 0.45 -2.55
C GLY A 30 -13.33 -0.98 -2.52
N LEU A 31 -12.13 -1.16 -1.96
CA LEU A 31 -11.48 -2.45 -1.78
C LEU A 31 -11.68 -2.96 -0.37
N THR A 32 -11.80 -4.29 -0.22
CA THR A 32 -11.80 -4.94 1.09
C THR A 32 -10.72 -6.02 1.12
N ALA A 33 -9.93 -5.99 2.19
CA ALA A 33 -8.98 -7.03 2.54
C ALA A 33 -9.39 -7.63 3.88
N ASP A 34 -9.22 -8.94 4.05
CA ASP A 34 -9.54 -9.64 5.30
C ASP A 34 -8.54 -9.32 6.41
N THR A 35 -7.28 -9.07 6.02
CA THR A 35 -6.20 -8.73 6.95
C THR A 35 -5.20 -7.78 6.32
N VAL A 36 -4.62 -6.93 7.15
CA VAL A 36 -3.49 -6.05 6.81
C VAL A 36 -2.48 -6.09 7.96
N ASP A 37 -1.24 -6.45 7.68
CA ASP A 37 -0.10 -6.41 8.61
C ASP A 37 1.05 -5.64 7.96
N THR A 38 1.36 -4.47 8.48
CA THR A 38 2.40 -3.58 7.96
C THR A 38 3.37 -3.13 9.05
N ALA A 39 4.64 -3.01 8.66
CA ALA A 39 5.70 -2.34 9.38
C ALA A 39 6.46 -1.48 8.36
N LEU A 40 6.12 -0.18 8.33
CA LEU A 40 6.65 0.79 7.38
C LEU A 40 7.34 1.93 8.14
N ARG A 41 8.42 2.46 7.59
CA ARG A 41 9.14 3.60 8.16
C ARG A 41 9.37 4.63 7.07
N LEU A 42 8.98 5.88 7.30
CA LEU A 42 9.23 7.00 6.41
C LEU A 42 10.12 8.01 7.13
N ARG A 43 11.28 8.34 6.55
CA ARG A 43 12.20 9.36 7.07
C ARG A 43 12.83 10.10 5.91
N ASP A 44 12.79 11.43 5.89
CA ASP A 44 13.43 12.24 4.84
C ASP A 44 13.15 11.76 3.40
N GLY A 45 11.89 11.41 3.10
CA GLY A 45 11.48 10.92 1.77
C GLY A 45 11.93 9.50 1.43
N LEU A 46 12.57 8.81 2.37
CA LEU A 46 12.89 7.39 2.28
C LEU A 46 11.80 6.55 2.97
N LEU A 47 11.10 5.75 2.18
CA LEU A 47 10.16 4.74 2.66
C LEU A 47 10.84 3.37 2.72
N GLU A 48 10.94 2.81 3.91
CA GLU A 48 11.32 1.42 4.16
C GLU A 48 10.07 0.59 4.43
N ILE A 49 9.95 -0.51 3.71
CA ILE A 49 8.88 -1.50 3.86
C ILE A 49 9.54 -2.72 4.49
N ASP A 50 9.56 -2.79 5.82
CA ASP A 50 10.10 -3.95 6.53
C ASP A 50 9.15 -5.14 6.38
N ARG A 51 7.85 -4.87 6.38
CA ARG A 51 6.80 -5.84 6.10
C ARG A 51 5.55 -5.17 5.55
N LEU A 52 5.02 -5.72 4.46
CA LEU A 52 3.65 -5.53 4.01
C LEU A 52 3.05 -6.91 3.75
N SER A 53 1.91 -7.18 4.37
CA SER A 53 1.11 -8.38 4.10
C SER A 53 -0.36 -8.00 4.07
N VAL A 54 -1.03 -8.31 2.96
CA VAL A 54 -2.46 -8.12 2.76
C VAL A 54 -3.08 -9.47 2.41
N GLY A 55 -4.08 -9.89 3.15
CA GLY A 55 -4.80 -11.16 2.92
C GLY A 55 -6.22 -10.92 2.40
N GLY A 56 -6.65 -11.75 1.46
CA GLY A 56 -8.04 -11.78 0.99
C GLY A 56 -8.44 -10.67 0.02
N LEU A 57 -7.51 -9.81 -0.39
CA LEU A 57 -7.80 -8.71 -1.31
C LEU A 57 -8.18 -9.25 -2.69
N ALA A 58 -9.46 -9.15 -3.05
CA ALA A 58 -10.02 -9.75 -4.27
C ALA A 58 -9.68 -11.25 -4.42
N GLY A 59 -9.60 -11.98 -3.29
CA GLY A 59 -9.22 -13.40 -3.27
C GLY A 59 -7.73 -13.68 -3.42
N ALA A 60 -6.88 -12.64 -3.38
CA ALA A 60 -5.43 -12.75 -3.42
C ALA A 60 -4.78 -12.39 -2.08
N SER A 61 -3.58 -12.92 -1.87
CA SER A 61 -2.66 -12.45 -0.83
C SER A 61 -1.48 -11.75 -1.50
N ILE A 62 -1.13 -10.59 -0.95
CA ILE A 62 -0.03 -9.74 -1.41
C ILE A 62 0.95 -9.60 -0.26
N SER A 63 2.24 -9.77 -0.54
CA SER A 63 3.30 -9.42 0.39
C SER A 63 4.37 -8.58 -0.29
N ALA A 64 5.02 -7.71 0.46
CA ALA A 64 6.14 -6.95 -0.06
C ALA A 64 7.13 -6.53 1.04
N THR A 65 8.39 -6.36 0.61
CA THR A 65 9.44 -5.67 1.35
C THR A 65 10.22 -4.79 0.39
N GLY A 66 10.89 -3.76 0.89
CA GLY A 66 11.69 -2.93 0.01
C GLY A 66 12.07 -1.58 0.57
N ARG A 67 12.67 -0.79 -0.31
CA ARG A 67 13.17 0.53 0.01
C ARG A 67 12.99 1.46 -1.18
N ILE A 68 12.29 2.56 -0.94
CA ILE A 68 11.91 3.55 -1.94
C ILE A 68 12.44 4.91 -1.47
N LYS A 69 13.16 5.61 -2.34
CA LYS A 69 13.70 6.96 -2.13
C LYS A 69 12.84 7.98 -2.86
N ASP A 70 12.96 9.25 -2.48
CA ASP A 70 12.26 10.39 -3.09
C ASP A 70 10.72 10.23 -3.07
N PHE A 71 10.22 9.51 -2.05
CA PHE A 71 8.80 9.27 -1.84
C PHE A 71 8.13 10.51 -1.21
N PRO A 72 6.92 10.90 -1.66
CA PRO A 72 6.11 10.28 -2.72
C PRO A 72 6.29 10.94 -4.10
N ALA A 73 7.11 11.98 -4.21
CA ALA A 73 7.12 12.87 -5.36
C ALA A 73 7.76 12.26 -6.62
N SER A 74 8.80 11.45 -6.48
CA SER A 74 9.52 10.81 -7.60
C SER A 74 10.13 9.48 -7.16
N PRO A 75 9.30 8.49 -6.79
CA PRO A 75 9.76 7.30 -6.10
C PRO A 75 10.70 6.45 -6.96
N THR A 76 11.89 6.14 -6.42
CA THR A 76 12.84 5.19 -7.05
C THR A 76 13.35 4.19 -6.03
N GLY A 77 13.56 2.94 -6.42
CA GLY A 77 14.05 1.95 -5.46
C GLY A 77 13.89 0.50 -5.88
N LYS A 78 13.97 -0.37 -4.88
CA LYS A 78 13.78 -1.81 -5.04
C LYS A 78 12.60 -2.25 -4.19
N LEU A 79 11.73 -3.05 -4.79
CA LEU A 79 10.61 -3.68 -4.14
C LEU A 79 10.65 -5.17 -4.49
N ASP A 80 10.67 -6.01 -3.48
CA ASP A 80 10.37 -7.44 -3.62
C ASP A 80 8.91 -7.61 -3.23
N ALA A 81 8.09 -8.12 -4.14
CA ALA A 81 6.68 -8.32 -3.92
C ALA A 81 6.22 -9.66 -4.49
N SER A 82 5.31 -10.30 -3.78
CA SER A 82 4.71 -11.57 -4.17
C SER A 82 3.19 -11.45 -4.13
N VAL A 83 2.56 -12.02 -5.15
CA VAL A 83 1.10 -12.14 -5.26
C VAL A 83 0.74 -13.60 -5.41
N VAL A 84 -0.12 -14.10 -4.52
CA VAL A 84 -0.59 -15.48 -4.53
C VAL A 84 -2.11 -15.46 -4.58
N ALA A 85 -2.69 -16.11 -5.59
CA ALA A 85 -4.13 -16.21 -5.78
C ALA A 85 -4.49 -17.53 -6.47
N VAL A 86 -5.69 -18.04 -6.21
CA VAL A 86 -6.26 -19.18 -6.98
C VAL A 86 -6.54 -18.75 -8.42
N GLY A 87 -6.96 -17.49 -8.63
CA GLY A 87 -7.14 -16.88 -9.93
C GLY A 87 -6.87 -15.38 -9.87
N LEU A 88 -6.06 -14.87 -10.81
CA LEU A 88 -5.61 -13.47 -10.80
C LEU A 88 -6.59 -12.50 -11.45
N LYS A 89 -7.55 -12.98 -12.25
CA LYS A 89 -8.49 -12.13 -12.98
C LYS A 89 -9.22 -11.11 -12.09
N PRO A 90 -9.80 -11.48 -10.93
CA PRO A 90 -10.48 -10.50 -10.08
C PRO A 90 -9.55 -9.39 -9.58
N LEU A 91 -8.30 -9.72 -9.26
CA LEU A 91 -7.31 -8.74 -8.82
C LEU A 91 -6.92 -7.79 -9.96
N ILE A 92 -6.74 -8.31 -11.18
CA ILE A 92 -6.42 -7.50 -12.37
C ILE A 92 -7.59 -6.58 -12.73
N ASP A 93 -8.82 -7.09 -12.73
CA ASP A 93 -10.02 -6.30 -13.04
C ASP A 93 -10.17 -5.13 -12.04
N VAL A 94 -9.89 -5.38 -10.76
CA VAL A 94 -9.85 -4.35 -9.72
C VAL A 94 -8.73 -3.35 -9.96
N ALA A 95 -7.51 -3.81 -10.25
CA ALA A 95 -6.38 -2.92 -10.51
C ALA A 95 -6.64 -1.98 -11.70
N ALA A 96 -7.23 -2.50 -12.79
CA ALA A 96 -7.58 -1.71 -13.97
C ALA A 96 -8.65 -0.64 -13.67
N GLN A 97 -9.60 -0.91 -12.77
CA GLN A 97 -10.60 0.07 -12.34
C GLN A 97 -10.00 1.22 -11.53
N HIS A 98 -9.01 0.92 -10.68
CA HIS A 98 -8.38 1.92 -9.81
C HIS A 98 -7.23 2.69 -10.48
N TYR A 99 -6.58 2.07 -11.48
CA TYR A 99 -5.45 2.64 -12.21
C TYR A 99 -5.68 2.52 -13.72
N PRO A 100 -6.65 3.26 -14.28
CA PRO A 100 -7.02 3.13 -15.69
C PRO A 100 -5.87 3.45 -16.64
N ASP A 101 -4.97 4.36 -16.24
CA ASP A 101 -3.79 4.74 -17.03
C ASP A 101 -2.69 3.65 -17.07
N ASN A 102 -2.83 2.60 -16.23
CA ASN A 102 -1.90 1.48 -16.13
C ASN A 102 -2.52 0.16 -16.63
N ALA A 103 -3.68 0.21 -17.28
CA ALA A 103 -4.28 -0.96 -17.91
C ALA A 103 -3.36 -1.47 -19.04
N VAL A 104 -3.01 -2.76 -19.01
CA VAL A 104 -2.16 -3.44 -20.01
C VAL A 104 -3.01 -3.97 -21.15
#